data_AF-A0A7X6CJP3-F1
#
_entry.id   AF-A0A7X6CJP3-F1
#
_cell.length_a   1.000
_cell.length_b   1.000
_cell.length_c   1.000
_cell.angle_alpha   90.00
_cell.angle_beta   90.00
_cell.angle_gamma   90.00
#
_symmetry.space_group_name_H-M   'P 1'
#
loop_
_entity.id
_entity.type
_entity.pdbx_description
1 polymer ?
#
loop_
_entity_poly.entity_id
_entity_poly.type
_entity_poly.pdbx_seq_one_letter_code
_entity_poly.pdbx_strand_id
1 'polypeptide(L)'
;MSDSLSAATEILRGIAQAQDEAIKAGVPLKVVIADDGNDETRAKAIAQKFVKDINILAVIGHGSSKTSLAVAPIYSENQIVAIAPTSTSTELAKLPKRADGINYIFRTAPSDQFSGTALARYILNDLKNTAAVFYQFPKFPTANRCKQHFPLL
;
A
#
# COMPACT_ATOMS: atom_id res chain seq x y z
N MET A 1 -13.53 12.65 9.42
CA MET A 1 -12.22 13.22 9.79
C MET A 1 -11.85 12.68 11.18
N SER A 2 -11.26 11.48 11.25
CA SER A 2 -10.62 10.90 12.47
C SER A 2 -10.05 9.47 12.27
N ASP A 3 -10.42 8.73 11.22
CA ASP A 3 -10.02 7.31 11.08
C ASP A 3 -8.56 7.05 10.73
N SER A 4 -7.82 8.01 10.17
CA SER A 4 -6.40 7.79 9.89
C SER A 4 -5.55 7.72 11.15
N LEU A 5 -5.96 8.42 12.21
CA LEU A 5 -5.27 8.42 13.50
C LEU A 5 -5.41 7.06 14.21
N SER A 6 -6.58 6.41 14.09
CA SER A 6 -6.78 5.06 14.63
C SER A 6 -5.98 4.03 13.84
N ALA A 7 -6.04 4.05 12.51
CA ALA A 7 -5.31 3.10 11.67
C ALA A 7 -3.79 3.20 11.86
N ALA A 8 -3.22 4.40 11.87
CA ALA A 8 -1.78 4.59 12.10
C ALA A 8 -1.38 4.12 13.50
N THR A 9 -2.21 4.36 14.52
CA THR A 9 -1.96 3.92 15.89
C THR A 9 -1.94 2.39 15.99
N GLU A 10 -2.90 1.70 15.37
CA GLU A 10 -2.94 0.23 15.39
C GLU A 10 -1.77 -0.40 14.64
N ILE A 11 -1.37 0.19 13.50
CA ILE A 11 -0.16 -0.26 12.79
C ILE A 11 1.07 -0.11 13.69
N LEU A 12 1.24 1.03 14.35
CA LEU A 12 2.38 1.27 15.25
C LEU A 12 2.36 0.35 16.47
N ARG A 13 1.19 0.01 17.02
CA ARG A 13 1.05 -0.99 18.10
C ARG A 13 1.50 -2.37 17.64
N GLY A 14 1.07 -2.81 16.45
CA GLY A 14 1.52 -4.08 15.88
C GLY A 14 3.03 -4.11 15.63
N ILE A 15 3.60 -3.01 15.12
CA ILE A 15 5.06 -2.87 14.95
C ILE A 15 5.79 -2.94 16.30
N ALA A 16 5.29 -2.24 17.33
CA ALA A 16 5.88 -2.26 18.66
C ALA A 16 5.85 -3.66 19.28
N GLN A 17 4.74 -4.39 19.10
CA GLN A 17 4.64 -5.78 19.53
C GLN A 17 5.65 -6.67 18.80
N ALA A 18 5.72 -6.60 17.47
CA ALA A 18 6.68 -7.39 16.69
C ALA A 18 8.15 -7.05 17.02
N GLN A 19 8.44 -5.78 17.32
CA GLN A 19 9.75 -5.35 17.80
C GLN A 19 10.11 -6.01 19.14
N ASP A 20 9.19 -5.99 20.11
CA ASP A 20 9.40 -6.60 21.42
C ASP A 20 9.66 -8.12 21.31
N GLU A 21 8.87 -8.81 20.48
CA GLU A 21 9.06 -10.24 20.18
C GLU A 21 10.44 -10.52 19.55
N ALA A 22 10.85 -9.70 18.58
CA ALA A 22 12.16 -9.85 17.93
C ALA A 22 13.33 -9.60 18.89
N ILE A 23 13.23 -8.57 19.74
CA ILE A 23 14.26 -8.26 20.75
C ILE A 23 14.38 -9.41 21.75
N LYS A 24 13.24 -9.96 22.22
CA LYS A 24 13.21 -11.15 23.10
C LYS A 24 13.83 -12.38 22.43
N ALA A 25 13.68 -12.50 21.10
CA ALA A 25 14.30 -13.55 20.30
C ALA A 25 15.80 -13.29 19.98
N GLY A 26 16.39 -12.21 20.50
CA GLY A 26 17.80 -11.87 20.30
C GLY A 26 18.12 -11.13 18.99
N VAL A 27 17.10 -10.58 18.32
CA VAL A 27 17.25 -9.77 17.11
C VAL A 27 17.11 -8.28 17.48
N PRO A 28 18.22 -7.55 17.68
CA PRO A 28 18.14 -6.13 18.02
C PRO A 28 17.69 -5.31 16.80
N LEU A 29 16.54 -4.66 16.91
CA LEU A 29 16.03 -3.76 15.87
C LEU A 29 15.48 -2.47 16.46
N LYS A 30 15.65 -1.37 15.73
CA LYS A 30 15.16 -0.04 16.09
C LYS A 30 14.15 0.44 15.06
N VAL A 31 12.97 0.84 15.54
CA VAL A 31 11.94 1.45 14.71
C VAL A 31 12.18 2.96 14.63
N VAL A 32 12.20 3.49 13.40
CA VAL A 32 12.17 4.93 13.12
C VAL A 32 10.80 5.28 12.57
N ILE A 33 10.18 6.32 13.12
CA ILE A 33 8.83 6.74 12.74
C ILE A 33 8.92 8.04 11.93
N ALA A 34 8.24 8.08 10.79
CA ALA A 34 8.03 9.29 10.02
C ALA A 34 6.56 9.39 9.61
N ASP A 35 6.00 10.59 9.78
CA ASP A 35 4.65 10.93 9.31
C ASP A 35 4.76 11.54 7.91
N ASP A 36 4.04 10.99 6.94
CA ASP A 36 3.94 11.49 5.57
C ASP A 36 2.66 12.30 5.33
N GLY A 37 1.78 12.45 6.33
CA GLY A 37 0.49 13.13 6.22
C GLY A 37 -0.46 12.54 5.17
N ASN A 38 -0.21 11.31 4.71
CA ASN A 38 -0.82 10.73 3.52
C ASN A 38 -0.71 11.61 2.25
N ASP A 39 0.36 12.41 2.17
CA ASP A 39 0.66 13.31 1.06
C ASP A 39 1.82 12.78 0.20
N GLU A 40 1.68 12.80 -1.12
CA GLU A 40 2.69 12.24 -2.03
C GLU A 40 4.01 13.01 -2.00
N THR A 41 3.95 14.33 -1.87
CA THR A 41 5.14 15.18 -1.90
C THR A 41 5.95 14.94 -0.64
N ARG A 42 5.28 14.94 0.52
CA ARG A 42 5.89 14.64 1.81
C ARG A 42 6.40 13.19 1.87
N ALA A 43 5.63 12.23 1.36
CA ALA A 43 6.04 10.82 1.26
C ALA A 43 7.33 10.65 0.43
N LYS A 44 7.42 11.29 -0.74
CA LYS A 44 8.63 11.27 -1.58
C LYS A 44 9.83 11.91 -0.87
N ALA A 45 9.62 13.02 -0.18
CA ALA A 45 10.69 13.67 0.58
C ALA A 45 11.23 12.78 1.71
N ILE A 46 10.35 12.04 2.40
CA ILE A 46 10.74 11.05 3.43
C ILE A 46 11.48 9.88 2.79
N ALA A 47 10.95 9.32 1.70
CA ALA A 47 11.59 8.22 0.98
C ALA A 47 13.01 8.60 0.54
N GLN A 48 13.20 9.81 -0.01
CA GLN A 48 14.52 10.33 -0.39
C GLN A 48 15.49 10.50 0.79
N LYS A 49 14.98 10.79 1.99
CA LYS A 49 15.81 10.83 3.21
C LYS A 49 16.19 9.42 3.65
N PHE A 50 15.24 8.49 3.65
CA PHE A 50 15.46 7.11 4.07
C PHE A 50 16.46 6.37 3.18
N VAL A 51 16.38 6.51 1.85
CA VAL A 51 17.35 5.87 0.94
C VAL A 51 18.78 6.39 1.06
N LYS A 52 18.97 7.56 1.70
CA LYS A 52 20.30 8.13 1.98
C LYS A 52 20.85 7.73 3.35
N ASP A 53 20.01 7.17 4.22
CA ASP A 53 20.41 6.74 5.56
C ASP A 53 20.73 5.24 5.54
N ILE A 54 22.02 4.92 5.67
CA ILE A 54 22.53 3.55 5.67
C ILE A 54 21.98 2.68 6.81
N ASN A 55 21.40 3.30 7.85
CA ASN A 55 20.81 2.58 8.97
C ASN A 55 19.36 2.13 8.69
N ILE A 56 18.73 2.59 7.60
CA ILE A 56 17.38 2.17 7.21
C ILE A 56 17.47 0.92 6.34
N LEU A 57 17.14 -0.22 6.93
CA LEU A 57 17.21 -1.52 6.25
C LEU A 57 15.95 -1.83 5.43
N ALA A 58 14.79 -1.38 5.90
CA ALA A 58 13.50 -1.61 5.29
C ALA A 58 12.48 -0.56 5.76
N VAL A 59 11.37 -0.44 5.03
CA VAL A 59 10.28 0.48 5.35
C VAL A 59 8.98 -0.30 5.53
N ILE A 60 8.24 -0.01 6.60
CA ILE A 60 6.84 -0.42 6.75
C ILE A 60 5.99 0.82 6.47
N GLY A 61 5.32 0.83 5.33
CA GLY A 61 4.63 2.00 4.80
C GLY A 61 4.50 1.92 3.27
N HIS A 62 3.71 2.79 2.64
CA HIS A 62 2.98 3.92 3.24
C HIS A 62 1.52 3.54 3.57
N GLY A 63 0.83 4.39 4.33
CA GLY A 63 -0.51 4.13 4.84
C GLY A 63 -1.65 4.19 3.81
N SER A 64 -1.36 4.55 2.55
CA SER A 64 -2.33 4.47 1.46
C SER A 64 -1.73 3.93 0.17
N SER A 65 -2.62 3.42 -0.69
CA SER A 65 -2.28 3.01 -2.06
C SER A 65 -1.62 4.14 -2.84
N LYS A 66 -2.07 5.38 -2.65
CA LYS A 66 -1.60 6.56 -3.39
C LYS A 66 -0.15 6.88 -3.04
N THR A 67 0.16 7.03 -1.75
CA THR A 67 1.52 7.34 -1.30
C THR A 67 2.48 6.18 -1.55
N SER A 68 2.02 4.93 -1.37
CA SER A 68 2.83 3.74 -1.66
C SER A 68 3.26 3.66 -3.13
N LEU A 69 2.34 3.91 -4.06
CA LEU A 69 2.66 3.95 -5.50
C LEU A 69 3.61 5.10 -5.84
N ALA A 70 3.43 6.26 -5.20
CA ALA A 70 4.24 7.45 -5.47
C ALA A 70 5.71 7.31 -5.07
N VAL A 71 6.03 6.47 -4.07
CA VAL A 71 7.40 6.26 -3.58
C VAL A 71 8.03 4.93 -4.02
N ALA A 72 7.21 3.99 -4.52
CA ALA A 72 7.67 2.67 -4.94
C ALA A 72 8.92 2.68 -5.87
N PRO A 73 9.02 3.58 -6.87
CA PRO A 73 10.22 3.68 -7.69
C PRO A 73 11.46 4.06 -6.88
N ILE A 74 11.33 4.99 -5.93
CA ILE A 74 12.46 5.48 -5.09
C ILE A 74 13.04 4.33 -4.28
N TYR A 75 12.20 3.55 -3.58
CA TYR A 75 12.67 2.42 -2.79
C TYR A 75 13.24 1.30 -3.67
N SER A 76 12.60 0.98 -4.80
CA SER A 76 13.08 -0.06 -5.71
C SER A 76 14.45 0.28 -6.33
N GLU A 77 14.61 1.49 -6.84
CA GLU A 77 15.88 1.98 -7.41
C GLU A 77 17.02 1.98 -6.39
N ASN A 78 16.71 2.21 -5.12
CA ASN A 78 17.69 2.25 -4.04
C ASN A 78 17.74 0.96 -3.22
N GLN A 79 17.14 -0.13 -3.72
CA GLN A 79 17.28 -1.45 -3.11
C GLN A 79 16.70 -1.57 -1.69
N ILE A 80 15.78 -0.68 -1.31
CA ILE A 80 15.11 -0.70 0.00
C ILE A 80 13.80 -1.46 -0.13
N VAL A 81 13.64 -2.52 0.67
CA VAL A 81 12.38 -3.26 0.75
C VAL A 81 11.34 -2.41 1.49
N ALA A 82 10.16 -2.25 0.89
CA ALA A 82 9.02 -1.57 1.47
C ALA A 82 7.80 -2.50 1.55
N ILE A 83 7.17 -2.57 2.72
CA ILE A 83 5.94 -3.33 2.96
C ILE A 83 4.80 -2.34 3.22
N ALA A 84 3.87 -2.23 2.28
CA ALA A 84 2.68 -1.38 2.42
C ALA A 84 1.57 -2.11 3.21
N PRO A 85 1.27 -1.68 4.45
CA PRO A 85 0.41 -2.48 5.34
C PRO A 85 -1.07 -2.44 4.96
N THR A 86 -1.53 -1.36 4.33
CA THR A 86 -2.96 -1.07 4.10
C THR A 86 -3.32 -0.87 2.63
N SER A 87 -2.34 -0.96 1.72
CA SER A 87 -2.55 -0.60 0.32
C SER A 87 -3.17 -1.75 -0.49
N THR A 88 -4.40 -1.53 -0.95
CA THR A 88 -5.21 -2.53 -1.65
C THR A 88 -5.20 -2.40 -3.17
N SER A 89 -4.69 -1.29 -3.72
CA SER A 89 -4.74 -1.00 -5.16
C SER A 89 -4.14 -2.11 -6.02
N THR A 90 -4.81 -2.41 -7.13
CA THR A 90 -4.34 -3.37 -8.13
C THR A 90 -3.06 -2.93 -8.82
N GLU A 91 -2.76 -1.63 -8.83
CA GLU A 91 -1.58 -1.10 -9.51
C GLU A 91 -0.28 -1.47 -8.80
N LEU A 92 -0.31 -1.78 -7.49
CA LEU A 92 0.88 -2.26 -6.78
C LEU A 92 1.43 -3.56 -7.38
N ALA A 93 0.56 -4.47 -7.81
CA ALA A 93 0.96 -5.72 -8.45
C ALA A 93 1.50 -5.53 -9.88
N LYS A 94 1.28 -4.35 -10.47
CA LYS A 94 1.72 -3.99 -11.83
C LYS A 94 2.99 -3.16 -11.82
N LEU A 95 3.54 -2.84 -10.66
CA LEU A 95 4.80 -2.12 -10.56
C LEU A 95 5.90 -2.92 -11.28
N PRO A 96 6.73 -2.26 -12.09
CA PRO A 96 7.84 -2.94 -12.73
C PRO A 96 8.80 -3.45 -11.66
N LYS A 97 9.35 -4.63 -11.91
CA LYS A 97 10.52 -5.08 -11.15
C LYS A 97 11.70 -4.18 -11.49
N ARG A 98 12.65 -4.07 -10.57
CA ARG A 98 13.93 -3.43 -10.88
C ARG A 98 14.68 -4.23 -11.95
N ALA A 99 15.69 -3.62 -12.57
CA ALA A 99 16.54 -4.24 -13.59
C ALA A 99 17.19 -5.57 -13.15
N ASP A 100 17.36 -5.79 -11.84
CA ASP A 100 17.85 -7.04 -11.25
C ASP A 100 16.77 -8.15 -11.18
N GLY A 101 15.53 -7.86 -11.59
CA GLY A 101 14.40 -8.79 -11.53
C GLY A 101 13.81 -8.97 -10.14
N ILE A 102 14.27 -8.22 -9.14
CA ILE A 102 13.83 -8.32 -7.74
C ILE A 102 12.65 -7.37 -7.48
N ASN A 103 11.70 -7.86 -6.68
CA ASN A 103 10.62 -7.04 -6.13
C ASN A 103 11.09 -6.43 -4.81
N TYR A 104 11.00 -5.11 -4.69
CA TYR A 104 11.27 -4.40 -3.44
C TYR A 104 9.98 -3.92 -2.76
N ILE A 105 8.83 -4.00 -3.44
CA ILE A 105 7.56 -3.51 -2.92
C ILE A 105 6.64 -4.70 -2.65
N PHE A 106 6.22 -4.81 -1.39
CA PHE A 106 5.33 -5.86 -0.89
C PHE A 106 4.14 -5.23 -0.16
N ARG A 107 3.13 -6.04 0.14
CA ARG A 107 1.96 -5.63 0.94
C ARG A 107 1.39 -6.78 1.74
N THR A 108 0.75 -6.45 2.85
CA THR A 108 -0.01 -7.42 3.67
C THR A 108 -1.50 -7.42 3.33
N ALA A 109 -2.04 -6.29 2.86
CA ALA A 109 -3.44 -6.17 2.50
C ALA A 109 -3.77 -6.92 1.18
N PRO A 110 -4.93 -7.59 1.09
CA PRO A 110 -5.38 -8.22 -0.15
C PRO A 110 -5.70 -7.18 -1.24
N SER A 111 -5.69 -7.63 -2.49
CA SER A 111 -6.02 -6.79 -3.64
C SER A 111 -7.49 -6.38 -3.65
N ASP A 112 -7.79 -5.14 -4.07
CA ASP A 112 -9.16 -4.72 -4.40
C ASP A 112 -9.79 -5.64 -5.46
N GLN A 113 -8.96 -6.23 -6.34
CA GLN A 113 -9.43 -7.23 -7.31
C GLN A 113 -10.01 -8.47 -6.63
N PHE A 114 -9.43 -8.92 -5.52
CA PHE A 114 -9.92 -10.09 -4.80
C PHE A 114 -11.34 -9.84 -4.27
N SER A 115 -11.52 -8.74 -3.53
CA SER A 115 -12.81 -8.34 -2.97
C SER A 115 -13.83 -7.99 -4.05
N GLY A 116 -13.43 -7.25 -5.09
CA GLY A 116 -14.31 -6.87 -6.20
C GLY A 116 -14.80 -8.08 -7.00
N THR A 117 -13.94 -9.06 -7.24
CA THR A 117 -14.35 -10.30 -7.93
C THR A 117 -15.30 -11.14 -7.07
N ALA A 118 -15.09 -11.19 -5.76
CA ALA A 118 -15.99 -11.87 -4.84
C ALA A 118 -17.38 -11.19 -4.82
N LEU A 119 -17.42 -9.86 -4.71
CA LEU A 119 -18.66 -9.09 -4.73
C LEU A 119 -19.43 -9.24 -6.05
N ALA A 120 -18.74 -9.15 -7.19
CA ALA A 120 -19.36 -9.32 -8.49
C ALA A 120 -19.98 -10.71 -8.65
N ARG A 121 -19.27 -11.77 -8.21
CA ARG A 121 -19.79 -13.14 -8.22
C ARG A 121 -21.05 -13.27 -7.37
N TYR A 122 -21.05 -12.70 -6.17
CA TYR A 122 -22.21 -12.75 -5.27
C TYR A 122 -23.45 -12.07 -5.88
N ILE A 123 -23.26 -10.88 -6.48
CA ILE A 123 -24.37 -10.14 -7.11
C ILE A 123 -24.96 -10.91 -8.29
N LEU A 124 -24.11 -11.49 -9.15
CA LEU A 124 -24.55 -12.18 -10.36
C LEU A 124 -25.18 -13.54 -10.07
N ASN A 125 -24.60 -14.32 -9.16
CA ASN A 125 -24.98 -15.72 -8.97
C ASN A 125 -26.03 -15.90 -7.89
N ASP A 126 -25.89 -15.21 -6.76
CA ASP A 126 -26.75 -15.39 -5.59
C ASP A 126 -27.92 -14.39 -5.61
N LEU A 127 -27.63 -13.10 -5.82
CA LEU A 127 -28.67 -12.05 -5.82
C LEU A 127 -29.41 -11.92 -7.15
N LYS A 128 -28.78 -12.31 -8.27
CA LYS A 128 -29.30 -12.18 -9.64
C LYS A 128 -29.85 -10.79 -9.95
N ASN A 129 -29.13 -9.76 -9.50
CA ASN A 129 -29.55 -8.35 -9.60
C ASN A 129 -28.51 -7.50 -10.33
N THR A 130 -28.93 -6.31 -10.76
CA THR A 130 -28.04 -5.27 -11.26
C THR A 130 -27.58 -4.37 -10.10
N ALA A 131 -26.34 -3.89 -10.18
CA ALA A 131 -25.76 -3.02 -9.15
C ALA A 131 -25.26 -1.71 -9.76
N ALA A 132 -25.45 -0.61 -9.03
CA ALA A 132 -24.81 0.66 -9.32
C ALA A 132 -23.46 0.73 -8.60
N VAL A 133 -22.42 1.20 -9.30
CA VAL A 133 -21.07 1.35 -8.74
C VAL A 133 -20.75 2.83 -8.58
N PHE A 134 -20.50 3.25 -7.33
CA PHE A 134 -19.98 4.56 -7.00
C PHE A 134 -18.53 4.42 -6.55
N TYR A 135 -17.67 5.32 -7.02
CA TYR A 135 -16.26 5.34 -6.61
C TYR A 135 -15.75 6.77 -6.61
N GLN A 136 -14.83 7.06 -5.68
CA GLN A 136 -14.22 8.37 -5.56
C GLN A 136 -12.93 8.39 -6.38
N PHE A 137 -12.90 9.20 -7.44
CA PHE A 137 -11.66 9.51 -8.12
C PHE A 137 -10.85 10.53 -7.31
N PRO A 138 -9.59 10.27 -6.95
CA PRO A 138 -8.66 11.36 -6.76
C PRO A 138 -8.50 12.08 -8.11
N LYS A 139 -8.57 13.41 -8.13
CA LYS A 139 -8.44 14.24 -9.36
C LYS A 139 -7.16 13.86 -10.13
N PHE A 140 -7.28 13.01 -11.16
CA PHE A 140 -6.31 12.78 -12.23
C PHE A 140 -7.07 12.50 -13.55
N PRO A 141 -6.59 12.99 -14.71
CA PRO A 141 -7.34 12.92 -15.96
C PRO A 141 -7.11 11.58 -16.65
N THR A 142 -7.98 10.59 -16.43
CA THR A 142 -8.28 9.53 -17.42
C THR A 142 -9.49 8.71 -16.97
N ALA A 143 -10.65 9.01 -17.57
CA ALA A 143 -11.96 8.48 -17.21
C ALA A 143 -12.27 7.06 -17.74
N ASN A 144 -11.28 6.24 -18.12
CA ASN A 144 -11.55 5.07 -18.99
C ASN A 144 -11.41 3.67 -18.35
N ARG A 145 -11.20 3.52 -17.03
CA ARG A 145 -10.88 2.18 -16.47
C ARG A 145 -12.03 1.39 -15.82
N CYS A 146 -13.16 2.00 -15.47
CA CYS A 146 -14.28 1.23 -14.89
C CYS A 146 -15.01 0.33 -15.89
N LYS A 147 -14.91 0.57 -17.21
CA LYS A 147 -15.54 -0.28 -18.24
C LYS A 147 -14.89 -1.67 -18.41
N GLN A 148 -13.64 -1.86 -17.97
CA GLN A 148 -12.91 -3.10 -18.26
C GLN A 148 -13.26 -4.29 -17.35
N HIS A 149 -14.02 -4.09 -16.27
CA HIS A 149 -14.44 -5.18 -15.37
C HIS A 149 -15.95 -5.40 -15.30
N PHE A 150 -16.75 -4.57 -15.99
CA PHE A 150 -18.19 -4.73 -16.13
C PHE A 150 -18.59 -4.51 -17.60
N PRO A 151 -18.33 -5.49 -18.50
CA PRO A 151 -18.64 -5.34 -19.92
C PRO A 151 -20.13 -5.53 -20.28
N LEU A 152 -21.04 -5.59 -19.30
CA LEU A 152 -22.47 -5.88 -19.52
C LEU A 152 -23.41 -4.81 -18.93
N LEU A 153 -23.01 -3.55 -19.01
CA LEU A 153 -23.94 -2.41 -19.02
C LEU A 153 -23.79 -1.64 -20.33
#